data_AF-A0A7U9DMI5-F1
#
_entry.id   AF-A0A7U9DMI5-F1
#
_cell.length_a   1.000
_cell.length_b   1.000
_cell.length_c   1.000
_cell.angle_alpha   90.00
_cell.angle_beta   90.00
_cell.angle_gamma   90.00
#
_symmetry.space_group_name_H-M   'P 1'
#
loop_
_entity.id
_entity.type
_entity.pdbx_description
1 polymer ?
#
loop_
_entity_poly.entity_id
_entity_poly.type
_entity_poly.pdbx_seq_one_letter_code
_entity_poly.pdbx_strand_id
1 'polypeptide(L)'
;MAALEELEEARSVWLAYEVAFAERRRKEKHDGLRRPGSVDDWHRLTWGGFGVAWCDDPRVHPDGPLAEVLRRLISALEREPGAVCPVCDGDRLVWKYDLDHEPSTGPVCSDCGILVPRPVLTPDARADARRGRLLMSA
;
A
#
# COMPACT_ATOMS: atom_id res chain seq x y z
N MET A 1 -25.42 -10.69 -1.65
CA MET A 1 -24.57 -10.86 -2.86
C MET A 1 -23.52 -9.77 -3.01
N ALA A 2 -23.76 -8.55 -2.50
CA ALA A 2 -22.82 -7.42 -2.57
C ALA A 2 -21.35 -7.72 -2.18
N ALA A 3 -21.10 -8.54 -1.15
CA ALA A 3 -19.72 -8.85 -0.73
C ALA A 3 -18.92 -9.63 -1.78
N LEU A 4 -19.55 -10.56 -2.52
CA LEU A 4 -18.86 -11.29 -3.58
C LEU A 4 -18.59 -10.37 -4.77
N GLU A 5 -19.58 -9.57 -5.15
CA GLU A 5 -19.48 -8.61 -6.24
C GLU A 5 -18.33 -7.60 -5.97
N GLU A 6 -18.22 -7.11 -4.74
CA GLU A 6 -17.12 -6.22 -4.33
C GLU A 6 -15.75 -6.90 -4.47
N LEU A 7 -15.63 -8.17 -4.05
CA LEU A 7 -14.39 -8.93 -4.21
C LEU A 7 -14.06 -9.17 -5.69
N GLU A 8 -15.05 -9.45 -6.53
CA GLU A 8 -14.88 -9.62 -7.97
C GLU A 8 -14.46 -8.32 -8.66
N GLU A 9 -14.98 -7.18 -8.21
CA GLU A 9 -14.56 -5.86 -8.68
C GLU A 9 -13.11 -5.57 -8.28
N ALA A 10 -12.75 -5.79 -7.01
CA ALA A 10 -11.38 -5.62 -6.53
C ALA A 10 -10.41 -6.56 -7.26
N ARG A 11 -10.82 -7.80 -7.52
CA ARG A 11 -10.04 -8.76 -8.31
C ARG A 11 -9.83 -8.26 -9.74
N SER A 12 -10.86 -7.69 -10.36
CA SER A 12 -10.75 -7.11 -11.71
C SER A 12 -9.73 -5.97 -11.76
N VAL A 13 -9.71 -5.11 -10.74
CA VAL A 13 -8.69 -4.04 -10.59
C VAL A 13 -7.29 -4.64 -10.49
N TRP A 14 -7.10 -5.64 -9.62
CA TRP A 14 -5.80 -6.28 -9.43
C TRP A 14 -5.28 -6.96 -10.69
N LEU A 15 -6.14 -7.72 -11.38
CA LEU A 15 -5.76 -8.43 -12.61
C LEU A 15 -5.40 -7.46 -13.74
N ALA A 16 -6.11 -6.34 -13.86
CA ALA A 16 -5.78 -5.30 -14.83
C ALA A 16 -4.39 -4.72 -14.57
N TYR A 17 -4.07 -4.44 -13.30
CA TYR A 17 -2.73 -4.00 -12.89
C TYR A 17 -1.65 -5.03 -13.25
N GLU A 18 -1.86 -6.31 -12.92
CA GLU A 18 -0.89 -7.38 -13.19
C GLU A 18 -0.61 -7.55 -14.69
N VAL A 19 -1.62 -7.42 -15.55
CA VAL A 19 -1.44 -7.44 -17.01
C VAL A 19 -0.59 -6.26 -17.47
N ALA A 20 -0.91 -5.04 -17.02
CA ALA A 20 -0.16 -3.85 -17.38
C ALA A 20 1.31 -3.92 -16.92
N PHE A 21 1.54 -4.39 -15.69
CA PHE A 21 2.88 -4.65 -15.16
C PHE A 21 3.66 -5.65 -16.02
N ALA A 22 3.03 -6.79 -16.38
CA ALA A 22 3.66 -7.80 -17.22
C ALA A 22 4.04 -7.26 -18.60
N GLU A 23 3.20 -6.43 -19.21
CA GLU A 23 3.48 -5.77 -20.49
C GLU A 23 4.67 -4.80 -20.40
N ARG A 24 4.69 -3.92 -19.39
CA ARG A 24 5.84 -3.02 -19.14
C ARG A 24 7.12 -3.81 -18.96
N ARG A 25 7.10 -4.85 -18.11
CA ARG A 25 8.27 -5.71 -17.85
C ARG A 25 8.75 -6.46 -19.09
N ARG A 26 7.86 -6.88 -20.00
CA ARG A 26 8.26 -7.50 -21.27
C ARG A 26 9.02 -6.51 -22.15
N LYS A 27 8.53 -5.28 -22.27
CA LYS A 27 9.20 -4.20 -23.03
C LYS A 27 10.56 -3.86 -22.43
N GLU A 28 10.62 -3.61 -21.12
CA GLU A 28 11.89 -3.33 -20.44
C GLU A 28 12.92 -4.46 -20.60
N LYS A 29 12.50 -5.72 -20.50
CA LYS A 29 13.38 -6.87 -20.74
C LYS A 29 13.90 -6.90 -22.18
N HIS A 30 13.05 -6.57 -23.16
CA HIS A 30 13.44 -6.44 -24.56
C HIS A 30 14.48 -5.33 -24.75
N ASP A 31 14.28 -4.20 -24.07
CA ASP A 31 15.18 -3.04 -24.08
C ASP A 31 16.46 -3.25 -23.22
N GLY A 32 16.67 -4.46 -22.67
CA GLY A 32 17.86 -4.83 -21.90
C GLY A 32 17.80 -4.51 -20.40
N LEU A 33 16.73 -3.90 -19.90
CA LEU A 33 16.53 -3.59 -18.49
C LEU A 33 16.11 -4.86 -17.71
N ARG A 34 17.08 -5.43 -16.99
CA ARG A 34 16.90 -6.67 -16.22
C ARG A 34 16.39 -6.46 -14.80
N ARG A 35 16.45 -5.24 -14.27
CA ARG A 35 15.89 -4.87 -12.96
C ARG A 35 14.66 -3.97 -13.15
N PRO A 36 13.60 -4.16 -12.35
CA PRO A 36 12.48 -3.20 -12.32
C PRO A 36 12.98 -1.79 -11.99
N GLY A 37 12.34 -0.77 -12.56
CA GLY A 37 12.57 0.62 -12.16
C GLY A 37 12.05 0.91 -10.75
N SER A 38 12.35 2.10 -10.21
CA SER A 38 11.90 2.53 -8.87
C SER A 38 10.39 2.48 -8.68
N VAL A 39 9.63 2.75 -9.75
CA VAL A 39 8.16 2.69 -9.81
C VAL A 39 7.62 1.27 -9.58
N ASP A 40 8.40 0.24 -9.89
CA ASP A 40 7.99 -1.16 -9.81
C ASP A 40 8.76 -1.93 -8.70
N ASP A 41 9.73 -1.30 -8.03
CA ASP A 41 10.52 -1.94 -6.97
C ASP A 41 9.65 -2.27 -5.74
N TRP A 42 8.51 -1.59 -5.58
CA TRP A 42 7.53 -1.95 -4.56
C TRP A 42 6.95 -3.36 -4.79
N HIS A 43 6.77 -3.80 -6.04
CA HIS A 43 6.22 -5.12 -6.36
C HIS A 43 7.12 -6.24 -5.84
N ARG A 44 8.44 -6.00 -5.83
CA ARG A 44 9.44 -6.86 -5.20
C ARG A 44 9.34 -6.82 -3.68
N LEU A 45 9.11 -5.65 -3.10
CA LEU A 45 9.06 -5.43 -1.65
C LEU A 45 7.75 -5.93 -1.01
N THR A 46 6.67 -6.06 -1.78
CA THR A 46 5.35 -6.56 -1.33
C THR A 46 5.05 -7.97 -1.83
N TRP A 47 6.08 -8.75 -2.20
CA TRP A 47 5.93 -10.16 -2.61
C TRP A 47 4.87 -10.38 -3.70
N GLY A 48 4.81 -9.51 -4.71
CA GLY A 48 3.82 -9.61 -5.78
C GLY A 48 2.41 -9.22 -5.36
N GLY A 49 2.26 -8.36 -4.35
CA GLY A 49 0.98 -7.75 -3.97
C GLY A 49 0.27 -8.39 -2.79
N PHE A 50 0.84 -9.44 -2.22
CA PHE A 50 0.32 -9.99 -0.97
C PHE A 50 0.42 -8.92 0.12
N GLY A 51 -0.73 -8.51 0.65
CA GLY A 51 -0.77 -7.53 1.74
C GLY A 51 -0.91 -6.06 1.35
N VAL A 52 -1.16 -5.72 0.08
CA VAL A 52 -1.24 -4.32 -0.38
C VAL A 52 -2.35 -3.52 0.34
N ALA A 53 -3.49 -4.16 0.64
CA ALA A 53 -4.61 -3.54 1.34
C ALA A 53 -4.89 -4.23 2.68
N TRP A 54 -3.90 -4.24 3.58
CA TRP A 54 -4.02 -4.85 4.90
C TRP A 54 -4.52 -3.86 5.95
N CYS A 55 -5.45 -4.28 6.80
CA CYS A 55 -5.87 -3.55 8.01
C CYS A 55 -5.49 -4.38 9.25
N ASP A 56 -4.77 -3.77 10.19
CA ASP A 56 -4.29 -4.45 11.41
C ASP A 56 -5.45 -4.83 12.35
N ASP A 57 -6.34 -3.87 12.63
CA ASP A 57 -7.62 -4.16 13.28
C ASP A 57 -8.70 -4.25 12.20
N PRO A 58 -9.31 -5.41 11.94
CA PRO A 58 -10.31 -5.55 10.87
C PRO A 58 -11.59 -4.75 11.13
N ARG A 59 -11.77 -4.18 12.34
CA ARG A 59 -12.89 -3.27 12.66
C ARG A 59 -12.59 -1.82 12.30
N VAL A 60 -11.33 -1.50 12.00
CA VAL A 60 -10.88 -0.19 11.56
C VAL A 60 -10.35 -0.36 10.15
N HIS A 61 -11.21 -0.09 9.17
CA HIS A 61 -10.90 -0.22 7.76
C HIS A 61 -11.42 1.01 7.00
N PRO A 62 -10.96 1.26 5.77
CA PRO A 62 -11.50 2.33 4.95
C PRO A 62 -13.00 2.18 4.71
N ASP A 63 -13.73 3.30 4.70
CA ASP A 63 -15.19 3.32 4.46
C ASP A 63 -15.56 3.11 2.97
N GLY A 64 -14.59 3.23 2.07
CA GLY A 64 -14.81 3.11 0.63
C GLY A 64 -14.80 1.65 0.14
N PRO A 65 -15.37 1.37 -1.04
CA PRO A 65 -15.34 0.03 -1.64
C PRO A 65 -13.91 -0.47 -1.83
N LEU A 66 -13.69 -1.77 -1.66
CA LEU A 66 -12.35 -2.37 -1.75
C LEU A 66 -11.65 -2.08 -3.09
N ALA A 67 -12.40 -2.09 -4.19
CA ALA A 67 -11.87 -1.78 -5.52
C ALA A 67 -11.30 -0.35 -5.60
N GLU A 68 -11.96 0.62 -4.95
CA GLU A 68 -11.51 2.01 -4.91
C GLU A 68 -10.28 2.19 -4.01
N VAL A 69 -10.28 1.54 -2.84
CA VAL A 69 -9.12 1.50 -1.95
C VAL A 69 -7.90 0.94 -2.69
N LEU A 70 -8.09 -0.13 -3.46
CA LEU A 70 -7.02 -0.75 -4.24
C LEU A 70 -6.53 0.15 -5.37
N ARG A 71 -7.41 0.83 -6.10
CA ARG A 71 -7.04 1.81 -7.14
C ARG A 71 -6.17 2.93 -6.55
N ARG A 72 -6.54 3.45 -5.39
CA ARG A 72 -5.78 4.51 -4.70
C ARG A 72 -4.39 4.04 -4.29
N LEU A 73 -4.29 2.83 -3.74
CA LEU A 73 -3.01 2.26 -3.35
C LEU A 73 -2.10 2.02 -4.55
N ILE A 74 -2.60 1.40 -5.62
CA ILE A 74 -1.84 1.17 -6.86
C ILE A 74 -1.38 2.51 -7.45
N SER A 75 -2.29 3.50 -7.54
CA SER A 75 -1.96 4.83 -8.05
C SER A 75 -0.90 5.54 -7.20
N ALA A 76 -0.92 5.32 -5.87
CA ALA A 76 0.07 5.88 -4.96
C ALA A 76 1.44 5.20 -5.07
N LEU A 77 1.46 3.90 -5.38
CA LEU A 77 2.69 3.13 -5.61
C LEU A 77 3.35 3.47 -6.94
N GLU A 78 2.57 3.90 -7.93
CA GLU A 78 3.06 4.28 -9.26
C GLU A 78 3.49 5.76 -9.37
N ARG A 79 3.40 6.55 -8.28
CA ARG A 79 3.79 7.97 -8.24
C ARG A 79 4.88 8.25 -7.20
N GLU A 80 5.34 9.50 -7.16
CA GLU A 80 6.29 9.94 -6.14
C GLU A 80 5.71 9.80 -4.71
N PRO A 81 6.54 9.38 -3.72
CA PRO A 81 6.09 9.21 -2.35
C PRO A 81 5.52 10.49 -1.73
N GLY A 82 4.46 10.36 -0.94
CA GLY A 82 3.77 11.45 -0.24
C GLY A 82 3.98 11.44 1.27
N ALA A 83 3.35 12.38 1.97
CA ALA A 83 3.40 12.47 3.43
C ALA A 83 2.15 11.96 4.16
N VAL A 84 1.07 11.67 3.42
CA VAL A 84 -0.25 11.31 3.95
C VAL A 84 -0.69 9.91 3.53
N CYS A 85 -1.72 9.38 4.18
CA CYS A 85 -2.35 8.12 3.80
C CYS A 85 -2.93 8.23 2.38
N PRO A 86 -2.56 7.36 1.42
CA PRO A 86 -3.08 7.43 0.06
C PRO A 86 -4.56 7.04 -0.07
N VAL A 87 -5.15 6.47 0.98
CA VAL A 87 -6.54 5.98 0.96
C VAL A 87 -7.52 7.03 1.46
N CYS A 88 -7.21 7.70 2.58
CA CYS A 88 -8.11 8.66 3.21
C CYS A 88 -7.53 10.08 3.31
N ASP A 89 -6.32 10.33 2.78
CA ASP A 89 -5.58 11.60 2.89
C ASP A 89 -5.24 12.04 4.33
N GLY A 90 -5.49 11.18 5.32
CA GLY A 90 -5.14 11.42 6.73
C GLY A 90 -3.63 11.48 6.96
N ASP A 91 -3.19 12.40 7.82
CA ASP A 91 -1.79 12.63 8.18
C ASP A 91 -1.37 11.88 9.47
N ARG A 92 -2.34 11.31 10.19
CA ARG A 92 -2.12 10.55 11.43
C ARG A 92 -1.64 9.13 11.12
N LEU A 93 -0.34 9.00 10.89
CA LEU A 93 0.33 7.73 10.68
C LEU A 93 1.10 7.33 11.94
N VAL A 94 0.90 6.09 12.41
CA VAL A 94 1.57 5.53 13.59
C VAL A 94 2.35 4.29 13.20
N TRP A 95 3.63 4.24 13.55
CA TRP A 95 4.44 3.05 13.34
C TRP A 95 4.04 1.95 14.33
N LYS A 96 3.45 0.86 13.82
CA LYS A 96 3.16 -0.34 14.60
C LYS A 96 4.27 -1.37 14.48
N TYR A 97 4.42 -2.13 15.56
CA TYR A 97 5.30 -3.28 15.68
C TYR A 97 4.42 -4.51 15.95
N ASP A 98 4.94 -5.68 15.64
CA ASP A 98 4.29 -6.98 15.89
C ASP A 98 2.92 -7.14 15.20
N LEU A 99 2.81 -6.65 13.97
CA LEU A 99 1.65 -6.87 13.10
C LEU A 99 1.53 -8.35 12.72
N ASP A 100 0.30 -8.86 12.65
CA ASP A 100 -0.02 -10.21 12.16
C ASP A 100 -0.02 -10.27 10.61
N HIS A 101 1.01 -9.68 10.01
CA HIS A 101 1.17 -9.49 8.58
C HIS A 101 2.65 -9.33 8.25
N GLU A 102 3.11 -9.71 7.05
CA GLU A 102 4.47 -9.41 6.60
C GLU A 102 4.45 -8.17 5.67
N PRO A 103 5.13 -7.05 6.01
CA PRO A 103 6.06 -6.90 7.11
C PRO A 103 5.37 -6.75 8.47
N SER A 104 5.94 -7.42 9.49
CA SER A 104 5.45 -7.40 10.88
C SER A 104 5.58 -6.03 11.55
N THR A 105 6.11 -5.03 10.85
CA THR A 105 6.18 -3.65 11.33
C THR A 105 5.95 -2.68 10.17
N GLY A 106 5.24 -1.58 10.44
CA GLY A 106 4.98 -0.58 9.43
C GLY A 106 4.05 0.55 9.89
N PRO A 107 3.88 1.58 9.05
CA PRO A 107 3.03 2.71 9.34
C PRO A 107 1.56 2.35 9.12
N VAL A 108 0.75 2.47 10.16
CA VAL A 108 -0.71 2.28 10.11
C VAL A 108 -1.39 3.64 10.19
N CYS A 109 -2.34 3.89 9.30
CA CYS A 109 -3.17 5.09 9.36
C CYS A 109 -4.14 4.97 10.55
N SER A 110 -4.13 5.94 11.45
CA SER A 110 -5.04 5.96 12.61
C SER A 110 -6.49 6.27 12.22
N ASP A 111 -6.72 6.77 11.00
CA ASP A 111 -8.04 7.20 10.56
C ASP A 111 -8.80 6.10 9.83
N CYS A 112 -8.12 5.37 8.94
CA CYS A 112 -8.74 4.28 8.17
C CYS A 112 -8.14 2.89 8.45
N GLY A 113 -7.17 2.77 9.36
CA GLY A 113 -6.63 1.50 9.84
C GLY A 113 -5.72 0.74 8.88
N ILE A 114 -5.53 1.24 7.66
CA ILE A 114 -4.71 0.56 6.66
C ILE A 114 -3.21 0.62 7.00
N LEU A 115 -2.52 -0.49 6.80
CA LEU A 115 -1.07 -0.57 6.76
C LEU A 115 -0.59 0.10 5.47
N VAL A 116 -0.08 1.32 5.59
CA VAL A 116 0.35 2.11 4.44
C VAL A 116 1.66 1.51 3.88
N PRO A 117 1.72 1.13 2.60
CA PRO A 117 2.94 0.58 2.03
C PRO A 117 4.11 1.55 2.14
N ARG A 118 5.23 1.11 2.73
CA ARG A 118 6.40 1.96 2.97
C ARG A 118 6.93 2.74 1.75
N PRO A 119 6.84 2.24 0.50
CA PRO A 119 7.29 2.99 -0.67
C PRO A 119 6.44 4.22 -0.99
N VAL A 120 5.16 4.27 -0.58
CA VAL A 120 4.28 5.42 -0.89
C VAL A 120 4.52 6.62 0.04
N LEU A 121 5.35 6.44 1.07
CA LEU A 121 5.64 7.48 2.06
C LEU A 121 7.07 7.99 1.92
N THR A 122 7.23 9.31 2.04
CA THR A 122 8.53 9.96 2.11
C THR A 122 9.35 9.43 3.30
N PRO A 123 10.69 9.51 3.26
CA PRO A 123 11.54 9.21 4.40
C PRO A 123 11.11 9.96 5.68
N ASP A 124 10.79 11.24 5.56
CA ASP A 124 10.39 12.08 6.68
C ASP A 124 9.06 11.62 7.28
N ALA A 125 8.02 11.38 6.47
CA ALA A 125 6.74 10.88 6.98
C ALA A 125 6.88 9.54 7.73
N ARG A 126 7.79 8.66 7.26
CA ARG A 126 8.11 7.41 7.96
C ARG A 126 8.85 7.64 9.27
N ALA A 127 9.74 8.62 9.32
CA ALA A 127 10.43 9.00 10.54
C ALA A 127 9.44 9.61 11.55
N ASP A 128 8.50 10.44 11.09
CA ASP A 128 7.49 11.11 11.90
C ASP A 128 6.54 10.08 12.53
N ALA A 129 6.05 9.13 11.73
CA ALA A 129 5.22 8.02 12.22
C ALA A 129 5.91 7.18 13.31
N ARG A 130 7.24 7.05 13.27
CA ARG A 130 8.03 6.39 14.32
C ARG A 130 8.14 7.24 15.59
N ARG A 131 8.21 8.57 15.44
CA ARG A 131 8.32 9.50 16.58
C ARG A 131 7.02 9.66 17.36
N GLY A 132 5.86 9.46 16.74
CA GLY A 132 4.56 9.46 17.44
C GLY A 132 4.52 8.56 18.68
N ARG A 133 5.28 7.46 18.69
CA ARG A 133 5.43 6.56 19.86
C ARG A 133 6.13 7.22 21.05
N LEU A 134 7.11 8.09 20.82
CA LEU A 134 7.90 8.74 21.88
C LEU A 134 7.07 9.72 22.71
N LEU A 135 6.08 10.38 22.09
CA LEU A 135 5.21 11.34 22.78
C LEU A 135 4.06 10.67 23.56
N MET A 136 3.70 9.43 23.24
CA MET A 136 2.63 8.68 23.94
C MET A 136 3.17 7.71 25.01
N SER A 137 4.49 7.64 25.20
CA SER A 137 5.15 6.79 26.20
C SER A 137 5.78 7.59 27.37
N ALA A 138 5.49 8.88 27.47
CA ALA A 138 5.92 9.80 28.54
C ALA A 138 4.69 10.26 29.33
#